data_AF-A0A1I7Y852-F1
#
_entry.id   AF-A0A1I7Y852-F1
#
_cell.length_a   1.000
_cell.length_b   1.000
_cell.length_c   1.000
_cell.angle_alpha   90.00
_cell.angle_beta   90.00
_cell.angle_gamma   90.00
#
_symmetry.space_group_name_H-M   'P 1'
#
loop_
_entity.id
_entity.type
_entity.pdbx_description
1 polymer ?
#
loop_
_entity_poly.entity_id
_entity_poly.type
_entity_poly.pdbx_seq_one_letter_code
_entity_poly.pdbx_strand_id
1 'polypeptide(L)'
;MSISFLYQGQIAQDAHADITNMTWSKFHQHCAFTDPSTVKQQIDCSQLKGTAVNWRGSIQSVRIIGIDNSFESLLDYMPDSLSQTMRCFYDSDRGDVDTNTGISPNLCSLTSHNVYTYELEVAGPYGERVISSSKSSVLLIAQHAFHDVAQILEEGDVVRFVGYFDNYPIFRSPAQMKLLLLECLSCKQMHQNKQLRHLRLTSVKADRSRLWSRVFFAFKFVFNFICAPLFRIPT
;
A
#
# COMPACT_ATOMS: atom_id res chain seq x y z
N MET A 1 8.39 0.02 -30.06
CA MET A 1 8.05 0.68 -28.78
C MET A 1 6.58 0.40 -28.50
N SER A 2 6.29 -0.66 -27.75
CA SER A 2 4.93 -1.00 -27.35
C SER A 2 4.56 -0.17 -26.13
N ILE A 3 3.66 0.78 -26.31
CA ILE A 3 3.07 1.52 -25.21
C ILE A 3 2.05 0.59 -24.56
N SER A 4 2.46 -0.05 -23.48
CA SER A 4 1.58 -0.89 -22.65
C SER A 4 0.68 0.00 -21.80
N PHE A 5 -0.35 0.61 -22.40
CA PHE A 5 -1.50 1.12 -21.66
C PHE A 5 -2.49 -0.03 -21.46
N LEU A 6 -2.24 -0.90 -20.48
CA LEU A 6 -3.22 -1.91 -20.07
C LEU A 6 -3.39 -1.92 -18.54
N TYR A 7 -4.44 -1.22 -18.11
CA TYR A 7 -5.41 -1.73 -17.15
C TYR A 7 -4.98 -1.92 -15.68
N GLN A 8 -4.39 -0.89 -15.07
CA GLN A 8 -4.18 -0.86 -13.60
C GLN A 8 -5.46 -0.49 -12.78
N GLY A 9 -6.63 -0.36 -13.42
CA GLY A 9 -7.71 0.49 -12.89
C GLY A 9 -8.99 -0.16 -12.37
N GLN A 10 -9.22 -1.47 -12.52
CA GLN A 10 -10.51 -2.08 -12.14
C GLN A 10 -10.45 -3.11 -11.01
N ILE A 11 -9.29 -3.74 -10.75
CA ILE A 11 -9.21 -4.90 -9.84
C ILE A 11 -9.51 -4.52 -8.38
N ALA A 12 -9.12 -3.33 -7.92
CA ALA A 12 -9.31 -2.95 -6.52
C ALA A 12 -10.79 -2.69 -6.14
N GLN A 13 -11.66 -2.42 -7.11
CA GLN A 13 -13.06 -2.02 -6.86
C GLN A 13 -14.00 -3.23 -6.78
N ASP A 14 -13.75 -4.26 -7.59
CA ASP A 14 -14.53 -5.52 -7.59
C ASP A 14 -14.04 -6.50 -6.50
N ALA A 15 -12.79 -6.38 -6.06
CA ALA A 15 -12.19 -7.27 -5.06
C ALA A 15 -12.85 -7.20 -3.67
N HIS A 16 -13.53 -6.09 -3.31
CA HIS A 16 -14.36 -6.02 -2.10
C HIS A 16 -15.72 -6.72 -2.28
N ALA A 17 -16.23 -6.82 -3.51
CA ALA A 17 -17.51 -7.45 -3.83
C ALA A 17 -17.39 -8.97 -4.01
N ASP A 18 -16.26 -9.43 -4.59
CA ASP A 18 -16.00 -10.84 -4.90
C ASP A 18 -14.95 -11.47 -3.97
N ILE A 19 -15.18 -11.38 -2.65
CA ILE A 19 -14.34 -12.07 -1.67
C ILE A 19 -14.55 -13.58 -1.77
N THR A 20 -13.51 -14.32 -2.13
CA THR A 20 -13.60 -15.77 -2.23
C THR A 20 -13.44 -16.45 -0.86
N ASN A 21 -14.17 -17.55 -0.66
CA ASN A 21 -14.04 -18.42 0.51
C ASN A 21 -12.85 -19.40 0.40
N MET A 22 -11.76 -18.99 -0.25
CA MET A 22 -10.54 -19.80 -0.35
C MET A 22 -9.78 -19.74 0.98
N THR A 23 -9.52 -20.88 1.61
CA THR A 23 -8.72 -20.95 2.84
C THR A 23 -7.23 -20.89 2.53
N TRP A 24 -6.44 -20.42 3.49
CA TRP A 24 -4.99 -20.35 3.36
C TRP A 24 -4.40 -21.74 3.12
N SER A 25 -4.86 -22.75 3.85
CA SER A 25 -4.39 -24.13 3.68
C SER A 25 -4.61 -24.67 2.27
N LYS A 26 -5.76 -24.34 1.65
CA LYS A 26 -6.07 -24.76 0.27
C LYS A 26 -5.16 -24.09 -0.75
N PHE A 27 -4.88 -22.80 -0.55
CA PHE A 27 -3.92 -22.07 -1.38
C PHE A 27 -2.51 -22.66 -1.24
N HIS A 28 -2.04 -22.87 -0.01
CA HIS A 28 -0.72 -23.42 0.26
C HIS A 28 -0.55 -24.82 -0.37
N GLN A 29 -1.52 -25.70 -0.20
CA GLN A 29 -1.47 -27.05 -0.78
C GLN A 29 -1.39 -27.04 -2.32
N HIS A 30 -2.02 -26.06 -2.96
CA HIS A 30 -2.13 -26.02 -4.42
C HIS A 30 -0.99 -25.22 -5.09
N CYS A 31 -0.49 -24.17 -4.42
CA CYS A 31 0.41 -23.18 -5.01
C CYS A 31 1.73 -22.95 -4.26
N ALA A 32 1.91 -23.47 -3.05
CA ALA A 32 3.19 -23.39 -2.34
C ALA A 32 4.05 -24.60 -2.68
N PHE A 33 4.86 -24.46 -3.73
CA PHE A 33 5.73 -25.53 -4.21
C PHE A 33 7.07 -25.52 -3.46
N THR A 34 7.38 -26.60 -2.74
CA THR A 34 8.71 -26.85 -2.15
C THR A 34 9.61 -27.68 -3.08
N ASP A 35 8.98 -28.47 -3.97
CA ASP A 35 9.60 -29.37 -4.94
C ASP A 35 9.47 -28.80 -6.38
N PRO A 36 10.20 -29.32 -7.40
CA PRO A 36 10.04 -28.86 -8.78
C PRO A 36 8.59 -29.03 -9.24
N SER A 37 7.87 -27.92 -9.28
CA SER A 37 6.47 -27.90 -9.69
C SER A 37 6.32 -28.13 -11.17
N THR A 38 5.26 -28.85 -11.54
CA THR A 38 4.92 -28.99 -12.95
C THR A 38 4.51 -27.62 -13.49
N VAL A 39 4.94 -27.28 -14.72
CA VAL A 39 4.56 -26.02 -15.39
C VAL A 39 3.04 -25.86 -15.43
N LYS A 40 2.29 -26.96 -15.52
CA LYS A 40 0.82 -26.97 -15.46
C LYS A 40 0.28 -26.39 -14.14
N GLN A 41 0.83 -26.80 -12.99
CA GLN A 41 0.41 -26.25 -11.70
C GLN A 41 0.75 -24.76 -11.56
N GLN A 42 1.87 -24.32 -12.13
CA GLN A 42 2.22 -22.90 -12.16
C GLN A 42 1.21 -22.09 -13.00
N ILE A 43 0.78 -22.63 -14.15
CA ILE A 43 -0.26 -22.03 -15.01
C ILE A 43 -1.59 -21.98 -14.26
N ASP A 44 -2.00 -23.07 -13.60
CA ASP A 44 -3.26 -23.12 -12.85
C ASP A 44 -3.26 -22.09 -11.70
N CYS A 45 -2.17 -21.98 -10.93
CA CYS A 45 -2.03 -20.97 -9.87
C CYS A 45 -1.98 -19.53 -10.42
N SER A 46 -1.51 -19.32 -11.65
CA SER A 46 -1.50 -17.99 -12.28
C SER A 46 -2.91 -17.44 -12.54
N GLN A 47 -3.93 -18.30 -12.57
CA GLN A 47 -5.32 -17.89 -12.73
C GLN A 47 -5.90 -17.23 -11.48
N LEU A 48 -5.23 -17.32 -10.33
CA LEU A 48 -5.64 -16.67 -9.08
C LEU A 48 -5.38 -15.15 -9.07
N LYS A 49 -4.80 -14.59 -10.15
CA LYS A 49 -4.58 -13.15 -10.27
C LYS A 49 -5.90 -12.40 -10.18
N GLY A 50 -5.96 -11.38 -9.33
CA GLY A 50 -7.14 -10.57 -9.09
C GLY A 50 -8.12 -11.16 -8.08
N THR A 51 -7.95 -12.44 -7.69
CA THR A 51 -8.82 -13.07 -6.70
C THR A 51 -8.58 -12.49 -5.32
N ALA A 52 -9.65 -12.01 -4.67
CA ALA A 52 -9.62 -11.54 -3.30
C ALA A 52 -9.84 -12.68 -2.31
N VAL A 53 -9.08 -12.68 -1.23
CA VAL A 53 -9.17 -13.68 -0.14
C VAL A 53 -9.27 -12.99 1.21
N ASN A 54 -9.95 -13.64 2.16
CA ASN A 54 -10.05 -13.20 3.54
C ASN A 54 -9.36 -14.20 4.46
N TRP A 55 -8.18 -13.82 4.98
CA TRP A 55 -7.32 -14.70 5.75
C TRP A 55 -6.99 -14.13 7.13
N ARG A 56 -6.51 -15.02 7.99
CA ARG A 56 -6.06 -14.71 9.35
C ARG A 56 -4.65 -15.24 9.56
N GLY A 57 -3.80 -14.41 10.12
CA GLY A 57 -2.40 -14.74 10.38
C GLY A 57 -1.78 -13.88 11.46
N SER A 58 -0.55 -14.24 11.83
CA SER A 58 0.28 -13.50 12.77
C SER A 58 1.31 -12.67 12.00
N ILE A 59 1.49 -11.41 12.38
CA ILE A 59 2.55 -10.56 11.84
C ILE A 59 3.91 -11.14 12.25
N GLN A 60 4.82 -11.28 11.28
CA GLN A 60 6.23 -11.60 11.50
C GLN A 60 7.10 -10.35 11.41
N SER A 61 6.89 -9.54 10.38
CA SER A 61 7.63 -8.29 10.20
C SER A 61 6.80 -7.25 9.47
N VAL A 62 7.07 -5.97 9.74
CA VAL A 62 6.51 -4.83 9.02
C VAL A 62 7.69 -3.96 8.58
N ARG A 63 7.78 -3.67 7.28
CA ARG A 63 8.87 -2.86 6.71
C ARG A 63 8.36 -1.87 5.67
N ILE A 64 9.10 -0.79 5.48
CA ILE A 64 8.89 0.15 4.37
C ILE A 64 9.66 -0.38 3.18
N ILE A 65 9.01 -0.46 2.01
CA ILE A 65 9.63 -0.92 0.76
C ILE A 65 9.72 0.16 -0.30
N GLY A 66 8.93 1.22 -0.17
CA GLY A 66 8.91 2.32 -1.09
C GLY A 66 8.58 3.62 -0.38
N ILE A 67 9.27 4.68 -0.78
CA ILE A 67 9.00 6.05 -0.36
C ILE A 67 8.92 6.85 -1.65
N ASP A 68 7.74 7.39 -1.94
CA ASP A 68 7.51 8.22 -3.11
C ASP A 68 7.22 9.65 -2.65
N ASN A 69 7.99 10.62 -3.13
CA ASN A 69 7.73 12.03 -2.91
C ASN A 69 7.39 12.71 -4.23
N SER A 70 6.09 12.79 -4.53
CA SER A 70 5.62 13.40 -5.77
C SER A 70 5.97 14.88 -5.87
N PHE A 71 6.12 15.57 -4.74
CA PHE A 71 6.49 16.99 -4.73
C PHE A 71 7.97 17.16 -5.07
N GLU A 72 8.85 16.38 -4.44
CA GLU A 72 10.29 16.34 -4.77
C GLU A 72 10.51 16.00 -6.25
N SER A 73 9.79 14.99 -6.76
CA SER A 73 9.84 14.62 -8.18
C SER A 73 9.49 15.78 -9.13
N LEU A 74 8.60 16.70 -8.72
CA LEU A 74 8.27 17.91 -9.50
C LEU A 74 9.37 18.97 -9.39
N LEU A 75 9.98 19.12 -8.21
CA LEU A 75 11.06 20.08 -7.98
C LEU A 75 12.33 19.71 -8.74
N ASP A 76 12.56 18.43 -9.01
CA ASP A 76 13.70 17.94 -9.79
C ASP A 76 13.67 18.37 -11.27
N TYR A 77 12.50 18.76 -11.78
CA TYR A 77 12.39 19.35 -13.13
C TYR A 77 12.69 20.85 -13.17
N MET A 78 12.86 21.50 -12.03
CA MET A 78 13.16 22.94 -11.95
C MET A 78 14.68 23.20 -11.83
N PRO A 79 15.15 24.40 -12.22
CA PRO A 79 16.54 24.79 -11.99
C PRO A 79 16.93 24.72 -10.51
N ASP A 80 18.15 24.29 -10.22
CA ASP A 80 18.64 24.00 -8.85
C ASP A 80 18.38 25.13 -7.84
N SER A 81 18.55 26.39 -8.25
CA SER A 81 18.35 27.56 -7.37
C SER A 81 16.90 27.73 -6.92
N LEU A 82 15.95 27.54 -7.85
CA LEU A 82 14.52 27.59 -7.54
C LEU A 82 14.10 26.34 -6.77
N SER A 83 14.59 25.17 -7.20
CA SER A 83 14.30 23.88 -6.59
C SER A 83 14.67 23.87 -5.10
N GLN A 84 15.90 24.28 -4.75
CA GLN A 84 16.35 24.32 -3.35
C GLN A 84 15.57 25.32 -2.49
N THR A 85 15.24 26.49 -3.05
CA THR A 85 14.44 27.50 -2.35
C THR A 85 13.05 26.97 -2.04
N MET A 86 12.43 26.29 -3.01
CA MET A 86 11.10 25.69 -2.85
C MET A 86 11.12 24.52 -1.87
N ARG A 87 12.16 23.65 -1.90
CA ARG A 87 12.34 22.59 -0.90
C ARG A 87 12.31 23.16 0.51
N CYS A 88 13.11 24.20 0.77
CA CYS A 88 13.18 24.81 2.10
C CYS A 88 11.92 25.58 2.50
N PHE A 89 11.19 26.13 1.54
CA PHE A 89 9.97 26.89 1.80
C PHE A 89 8.79 25.98 2.20
N TYR A 90 8.66 24.83 1.55
CA TYR A 90 7.56 23.88 1.76
C TYR A 90 7.87 22.79 2.78
N ASP A 91 9.09 22.76 3.34
CA ASP A 91 9.44 21.88 4.44
C ASP A 91 8.81 22.39 5.75
N SER A 92 7.56 21.96 6.00
CA SER A 92 6.80 22.29 7.22
C SER A 92 7.36 21.63 8.46
N ASP A 93 8.02 20.49 8.28
CA ASP A 93 8.45 19.61 9.35
C ASP A 93 9.95 19.79 9.55
N ARG A 94 10.31 20.99 10.02
CA ARG A 94 11.61 21.24 10.65
C ARG A 94 11.58 20.53 12.00
N GLY A 95 11.58 19.19 11.97
CA GLY A 95 11.52 18.37 13.17
C GLY A 95 12.56 18.86 14.16
N ASP A 96 12.16 19.00 15.43
CA ASP A 96 13.09 19.24 16.52
C ASP A 96 14.20 18.20 16.40
N VAL A 97 15.39 18.66 16.00
CA VAL A 97 16.55 17.80 15.78
C VAL A 97 16.89 17.25 17.15
N ASP A 98 16.51 16.00 17.38
CA ASP A 98 16.80 15.29 18.62
C ASP A 98 18.30 14.99 18.63
N THR A 99 19.09 15.97 19.08
CA THR A 99 20.57 15.99 19.05
C THR A 99 21.21 14.83 19.81
N ASN A 100 20.42 14.07 20.56
CA ASN A 100 20.86 12.92 21.35
C ASN A 100 21.19 11.67 20.51
N THR A 101 20.74 11.59 19.26
CA THR A 101 20.96 10.40 18.42
C THR A 101 22.18 10.51 17.51
N GLY A 102 22.85 11.67 17.46
CA GLY A 102 24.00 11.93 16.58
C GLY A 102 23.68 11.90 15.08
N ILE A 103 22.42 11.64 14.72
CA ILE A 103 21.91 11.64 13.34
C ILE A 103 21.15 12.94 13.16
N SER A 104 21.73 13.88 12.42
CA SER A 104 21.02 15.11 12.04
C SER A 104 20.33 14.89 10.69
N PRO A 105 19.00 15.07 10.60
CA PRO A 105 18.31 14.99 9.33
C PRO A 105 18.74 16.15 8.42
N ASN A 106 18.72 15.91 7.11
CA ASN A 106 18.94 16.98 6.14
C ASN A 106 17.84 18.04 6.29
N LEU A 107 18.27 19.30 6.38
CA LEU A 107 17.39 20.46 6.31
C LEU A 107 16.73 20.49 4.92
N CYS A 108 15.44 20.84 4.84
CA CYS A 108 14.70 20.96 3.59
C CYS A 108 14.47 19.62 2.88
N SER A 109 14.22 18.57 3.65
CA SER A 109 14.06 17.20 3.13
C SER A 109 12.64 16.86 2.67
N LEU A 110 11.65 17.75 2.90
CA LEU A 110 10.26 17.60 2.46
C LEU A 110 9.62 16.27 2.91
N THR A 111 10.07 15.73 4.04
CA THR A 111 9.66 14.40 4.52
C THR A 111 8.17 14.31 4.82
N SER A 112 7.53 15.43 5.14
CA SER A 112 6.08 15.53 5.35
C SER A 112 5.25 15.17 4.11
N HIS A 113 5.86 15.24 2.92
CA HIS A 113 5.22 14.92 1.64
C HIS A 113 5.51 13.48 1.17
N ASN A 114 6.19 12.68 1.99
CA ASN A 114 6.51 11.30 1.66
C ASN A 114 5.28 10.41 1.72
N VAL A 115 5.07 9.65 0.64
CA VAL A 115 4.05 8.60 0.56
C VAL A 115 4.75 7.26 0.73
N TYR A 116 4.39 6.56 1.81
CA TYR A 116 5.02 5.28 2.19
C TYR A 116 4.27 4.08 1.62
N THR A 117 5.01 3.11 1.10
CA THR A 117 4.51 1.77 0.78
C THR A 117 5.10 0.77 1.77
N TYR A 118 4.20 0.02 2.41
CA TYR A 118 4.55 -0.94 3.45
C TYR A 118 4.46 -2.37 2.94
N GLU A 119 5.28 -3.21 3.52
CA GLU A 119 5.31 -4.64 3.31
C GLU A 119 5.19 -5.34 4.65
N LEU A 120 4.11 -6.11 4.81
CA LEU A 120 3.82 -6.87 6.01
C LEU A 120 3.99 -8.35 5.70
N GLU A 121 4.90 -9.01 6.40
CA GLU A 121 5.06 -10.45 6.33
C GLU A 121 4.15 -11.10 7.37
N VAL A 122 3.25 -11.97 6.90
CA VAL A 122 2.25 -12.62 7.75
C VAL A 122 2.44 -14.13 7.69
N ALA A 123 2.56 -14.76 8.85
CA ALA A 123 2.57 -16.21 8.99
C ALA A 123 1.15 -16.75 9.21
N GLY A 124 0.82 -17.84 8.50
CA GLY A 124 -0.47 -18.50 8.62
C GLY A 124 -0.36 -20.03 8.50
N PRO A 125 -1.48 -20.77 8.64
CA PRO A 125 -2.83 -20.27 8.96
C PRO A 125 -3.08 -20.12 10.48
N TYR A 126 -3.72 -19.01 10.90
CA TYR A 126 -4.13 -18.82 12.30
C TYR A 126 -5.58 -19.29 12.55
N GLY A 127 -5.75 -20.29 13.42
CA GLY A 127 -7.07 -20.81 13.81
C GLY A 127 -7.72 -21.78 12.81
N GLU A 128 -6.97 -22.27 11.82
CA GLU A 128 -7.39 -23.40 10.98
C GLU A 128 -6.95 -24.72 11.65
N ARG A 129 -7.77 -25.78 11.52
CA ARG A 129 -7.49 -27.11 12.11
C ARG A 129 -6.40 -27.89 11.37
N VAL A 130 -5.92 -27.37 10.24
CA VAL A 130 -4.87 -27.99 9.43
C VAL A 130 -3.53 -27.41 9.88
N ILE A 131 -2.80 -28.19 10.66
CA ILE A 131 -1.42 -27.87 11.06
C ILE A 131 -0.55 -28.14 9.84
N SER A 132 -0.33 -27.12 9.01
CA SER A 132 0.71 -27.20 7.99
C SER A 132 2.07 -27.27 8.70
N SER A 133 2.86 -28.32 8.44
CA SER A 133 4.18 -28.53 9.04
C SER A 133 5.21 -27.49 8.59
N SER A 134 4.93 -26.75 7.50
CA SER A 134 5.76 -25.66 7.01
C SER A 134 5.16 -24.32 7.44
N LYS A 135 5.96 -23.49 8.13
CA LYS A 135 5.64 -22.08 8.39
C LYS A 135 5.57 -21.34 7.07
N SER A 136 4.40 -21.30 6.44
CA SER A 136 4.19 -20.53 5.22
C SER A 136 3.90 -19.07 5.57
N SER A 137 4.65 -18.15 4.99
CA SER A 137 4.38 -16.73 5.06
C SER A 137 3.83 -16.20 3.73
N VAL A 138 3.05 -15.12 3.82
CA VAL A 138 2.54 -14.35 2.69
C VAL A 138 2.95 -12.90 2.91
N LEU A 139 3.26 -12.23 1.79
CA LEU A 139 3.70 -10.85 1.76
C LEU A 139 2.53 -9.94 1.37
N LEU A 140 2.17 -9.02 2.26
CA LEU A 140 1.09 -8.06 2.04
C LEU A 140 1.68 -6.68 1.75
N ILE A 141 1.41 -6.17 0.55
CA ILE A 141 1.77 -4.82 0.14
C ILE A 141 0.64 -3.88 0.51
N ALA A 142 0.92 -2.97 1.45
CA ALA A 142 -0.02 -1.99 1.96
C ALA A 142 0.33 -0.59 1.47
N GLN A 143 -0.69 0.14 1.02
CA GLN A 143 -0.54 1.53 0.59
C GLN A 143 -0.42 2.47 1.80
N HIS A 144 -0.04 3.73 1.55
CA HIS A 144 0.07 4.76 2.57
C HIS A 144 -1.21 4.98 3.41
N ALA A 145 -2.39 4.59 2.91
CA ALA A 145 -3.63 4.61 3.68
C ALA A 145 -3.60 3.76 4.97
N PHE A 146 -2.65 2.81 5.07
CA PHE A 146 -2.44 1.99 6.27
C PHE A 146 -1.32 2.51 7.18
N HIS A 147 -0.78 3.70 6.92
CA HIS A 147 0.35 4.29 7.66
C HIS A 147 0.18 4.21 9.19
N ASP A 148 -0.94 4.71 9.70
CA ASP A 148 -1.21 4.77 11.13
C ASP A 148 -1.24 3.38 11.77
N VAL A 149 -1.84 2.39 11.09
CA VAL A 149 -1.89 1.00 11.59
C VAL A 149 -0.51 0.34 11.51
N ALA A 150 0.21 0.56 10.40
CA ALA A 150 1.50 -0.07 10.15
C ALA A 150 2.56 0.36 11.18
N GLN A 151 2.48 1.58 11.72
CA GLN A 151 3.36 2.07 12.79
C GLN A 151 3.14 1.37 14.14
N ILE A 152 1.94 0.83 14.35
CA ILE A 152 1.48 0.30 15.65
C ILE A 152 1.62 -1.23 15.70
N LEU A 153 1.62 -1.89 14.53
CA LEU A 153 1.73 -3.33 14.43
C LEU A 153 3.10 -3.83 14.86
N GLU A 154 3.09 -4.89 15.66
CA GLU A 154 4.30 -5.56 16.15
C GLU A 154 4.35 -7.04 15.75
N GLU A 155 5.53 -7.64 15.87
CA GLU A 155 5.70 -9.08 15.73
C GLU A 155 4.82 -9.83 16.75
N GLY A 156 4.08 -10.84 16.26
CA GLY A 156 3.17 -11.65 17.05
C GLY A 156 1.73 -11.12 17.13
N ASP A 157 1.45 -9.93 16.59
CA ASP A 157 0.08 -9.43 16.50
C ASP A 157 -0.76 -10.26 15.52
N VAL A 158 -2.01 -10.54 15.90
CA VAL A 158 -2.93 -11.35 15.11
C VAL A 158 -3.87 -10.45 14.32
N VAL A 159 -3.85 -10.59 12.99
CA VAL A 159 -4.63 -9.77 12.07
C VAL A 159 -5.53 -10.63 11.19
N ARG A 160 -6.70 -10.08 10.83
CA ARG A 160 -7.54 -10.52 9.73
C ARG A 160 -7.36 -9.54 8.59
N PHE A 161 -7.12 -10.02 7.39
CA PHE A 161 -6.90 -9.15 6.25
C PHE A 161 -7.66 -9.66 5.03
N VAL A 162 -8.05 -8.71 4.19
CA VAL A 162 -8.52 -8.98 2.83
C VAL A 162 -7.49 -8.44 1.87
N GLY A 163 -7.02 -9.30 0.97
CA GLY A 163 -6.05 -8.94 -0.05
C GLY A 163 -6.29 -9.69 -1.34
N TYR A 164 -5.69 -9.22 -2.43
CA TYR A 164 -5.79 -9.86 -3.74
C TYR A 164 -4.41 -10.03 -4.37
N PHE A 165 -4.29 -11.02 -5.25
CA PHE A 165 -3.06 -11.27 -5.99
C PHE A 165 -2.93 -10.27 -7.14
N ASP A 166 -1.97 -9.35 -7.06
CA ASP A 166 -1.81 -8.29 -8.06
C ASP A 166 -0.77 -8.64 -9.13
N ASN A 167 0.36 -9.23 -8.72
CA ASN A 167 1.53 -9.42 -9.57
C ASN A 167 1.82 -10.90 -9.84
N TYR A 168 2.35 -11.16 -11.04
CA TYR A 168 2.98 -12.44 -11.36
C TYR A 168 4.46 -12.42 -10.92
N PRO A 169 5.04 -13.57 -10.54
CA PRO A 169 4.41 -14.88 -10.36
C PRO A 169 3.74 -15.06 -8.99
N ILE A 170 2.52 -15.59 -8.97
CA ILE A 170 1.74 -15.86 -7.73
C ILE A 170 2.30 -17.05 -6.94
N PHE A 171 2.97 -17.97 -7.65
CA PHE A 171 3.46 -19.24 -7.13
C PHE A 171 4.87 -19.17 -6.51
N ARG A 172 5.49 -17.98 -6.46
CA ARG A 172 6.76 -17.81 -5.74
C ARG A 172 6.43 -17.66 -4.25
N SER A 173 7.07 -18.48 -3.41
CA SER A 173 6.99 -18.34 -1.95
C SER A 173 8.02 -17.32 -1.46
N PRO A 174 7.66 -16.35 -0.60
CA PRO A 174 6.30 -16.04 -0.13
C PRO A 174 5.46 -15.35 -1.23
N ALA A 175 4.18 -15.69 -1.29
CA ALA A 175 3.26 -15.12 -2.28
C ALA A 175 3.00 -13.64 -1.96
N GLN A 176 2.94 -12.79 -2.99
CA GLN A 176 2.71 -11.35 -2.85
C GLN A 176 1.27 -10.97 -3.14
N MET A 177 0.67 -10.18 -2.25
CA MET A 177 -0.71 -9.73 -2.36
C MET A 177 -0.82 -8.24 -2.03
N LYS A 178 -1.74 -7.52 -2.66
CA LYS A 178 -2.08 -6.16 -2.28
C LYS A 178 -3.17 -6.16 -1.21
N LEU A 179 -2.98 -5.33 -0.19
CA LEU A 179 -3.87 -5.20 0.94
C LEU A 179 -5.06 -4.29 0.61
N LEU A 180 -6.28 -4.74 0.90
CA LEU A 180 -7.52 -3.98 0.75
C LEU A 180 -8.16 -3.62 2.09
N LEU A 181 -8.16 -4.57 3.01
CA LEU A 181 -8.71 -4.43 4.35
C LEU A 181 -7.74 -5.05 5.35
N LEU A 182 -7.57 -4.39 6.47
CA LEU A 182 -6.81 -4.90 7.60
C LEU A 182 -7.59 -4.67 8.88
N GLU A 183 -7.76 -5.74 9.65
CA GLU A 183 -8.43 -5.73 10.92
C GLU A 183 -7.54 -6.35 11.99
N CYS A 184 -7.28 -5.60 13.05
CA CYS A 184 -6.57 -6.11 14.21
C CYS A 184 -7.51 -6.96 15.10
N LEU A 185 -7.13 -8.22 15.32
CA LEU A 185 -7.84 -9.11 16.25
C LEU A 185 -7.24 -9.08 17.64
N SER A 186 -5.90 -9.17 17.72
CA SER A 186 -5.16 -9.10 18.97
C SER A 186 -3.85 -8.36 18.71
N CYS A 187 -3.83 -7.06 19.03
CA CYS A 187 -2.62 -6.23 18.94
C CYS A 187 -2.34 -5.58 20.29
N LYS A 188 -1.10 -5.68 20.77
CA LYS A 188 -0.72 -5.25 22.12
C LYS A 188 -0.94 -3.76 22.34
N GLN A 189 -0.45 -2.93 21.42
CA GLN A 189 -0.53 -1.48 21.52
C GLN A 189 -1.97 -0.96 21.51
N MET A 190 -2.86 -1.56 20.69
CA MET A 190 -4.28 -1.21 20.65
C MET A 190 -5.05 -1.59 21.91
N HIS A 191 -4.63 -2.67 22.58
CA HIS A 191 -5.19 -3.05 23.88
C HIS A 191 -4.78 -2.07 24.98
N GLN A 192 -3.54 -1.60 24.96
CA GLN A 192 -2.99 -0.68 25.96
C GLN A 192 -3.51 0.74 25.79
N ASN A 193 -3.62 1.23 24.55
CA ASN A 193 -4.07 2.60 24.28
C ASN A 193 -5.48 2.64 23.67
N LYS A 194 -6.46 3.04 24.50
CA LYS A 194 -7.88 3.15 24.08
C LYS A 194 -8.10 4.13 22.93
N GLN A 195 -7.22 5.12 22.73
CA GLN A 195 -7.35 6.08 21.64
C GLN A 195 -7.08 5.43 20.27
N LEU A 196 -6.25 4.38 20.22
CA LEU A 196 -5.88 3.68 18.99
C LEU A 196 -6.97 2.71 18.48
N ARG A 197 -8.10 2.58 19.18
CA ARG A 197 -9.19 1.67 18.79
C ARG A 197 -9.83 2.00 17.44
N HIS A 198 -9.79 3.25 17.01
CA HIS A 198 -10.33 3.66 15.71
C HIS A 198 -9.56 3.06 14.54
N LEU A 199 -8.28 2.72 14.74
CA LEU A 199 -7.39 2.11 13.75
C LEU A 199 -7.60 0.59 13.62
N ARG A 200 -8.50 0.00 14.42
CA ARG A 200 -8.73 -1.46 14.45
C ARG A 200 -9.16 -2.01 13.10
N LEU A 201 -9.89 -1.23 12.32
CA LEU A 201 -10.35 -1.60 10.97
C LEU A 201 -9.93 -0.49 10.01
N THR A 202 -9.01 -0.81 9.11
CA THR A 202 -8.58 0.11 8.06
C THR A 202 -8.85 -0.51 6.71
N SER A 203 -9.50 0.25 5.84
CA SER A 203 -9.93 -0.22 4.52
C SER A 203 -9.58 0.81 3.46
N VAL A 204 -9.04 0.36 2.34
CA VAL A 204 -8.93 1.20 1.14
C VAL A 204 -10.27 1.14 0.41
N LYS A 205 -11.00 2.25 0.45
CA LYS A 205 -12.15 2.47 -0.44
C LYS A 205 -11.60 3.05 -1.74
N ALA A 206 -11.75 2.33 -2.85
CA ALA A 206 -11.45 2.84 -4.17
C ALA A 206 -12.49 3.93 -4.54
N ASP A 207 -12.26 5.18 -4.13
CA ASP A 207 -13.17 6.29 -4.40
C ASP A 207 -12.87 6.94 -5.76
N ARG A 208 -13.44 6.35 -6.82
CA ARG A 208 -13.32 6.80 -8.22
C ARG A 208 -13.97 8.16 -8.48
N SER A 209 -14.97 8.55 -7.68
CA SER A 209 -15.73 9.79 -7.88
C SER A 209 -14.90 11.04 -7.52
N ARG A 210 -14.06 10.93 -6.49
CA ARG A 210 -13.19 12.02 -6.03
C ARG A 210 -12.04 12.32 -6.99
N LEU A 211 -11.49 11.30 -7.65
CA LEU A 211 -10.40 11.47 -8.62
C LEU A 211 -10.85 12.27 -9.85
N TRP A 212 -12.01 11.93 -10.43
CA TRP A 212 -12.55 12.69 -11.56
C TRP A 212 -12.90 14.12 -11.18
N SER A 213 -13.45 14.32 -9.97
CA SER A 213 -13.77 15.65 -9.46
C SER A 213 -12.51 16.53 -9.29
N ARG A 214 -11.40 15.94 -8.81
CA ARG A 214 -10.11 16.62 -8.67
C ARG A 214 -9.47 16.96 -10.02
N VAL A 215 -9.50 16.03 -10.97
CA VAL A 215 -9.00 16.26 -12.34
C VAL A 215 -9.81 17.38 -13.01
N PHE A 216 -11.13 17.36 -12.89
CA PHE A 216 -11.98 18.39 -13.47
C PHE A 216 -11.78 19.76 -12.82
N PHE A 217 -11.55 19.79 -11.51
CA PHE A 217 -11.23 21.02 -10.78
C PHE A 217 -9.86 21.59 -11.18
N ALA A 218 -8.83 20.74 -11.25
CA ALA A 218 -7.49 21.12 -11.70
C ALA A 218 -7.51 21.62 -13.15
N PHE A 219 -8.21 20.91 -14.04
CA PHE A 219 -8.42 21.34 -15.42
C PHE A 219 -9.13 22.69 -15.50
N LYS A 220 -10.22 22.87 -14.74
CA LYS A 220 -10.94 24.16 -14.68
C LYS A 220 -10.05 25.28 -14.18
N PHE A 221 -9.22 25.04 -13.18
CA PHE A 221 -8.28 26.03 -12.64
C PHE A 221 -7.23 26.45 -13.67
N VAL A 222 -6.57 25.48 -14.31
CA VAL A 222 -5.57 25.73 -15.35
C VAL A 222 -6.19 26.43 -16.55
N PHE A 223 -7.37 25.98 -16.99
CA PHE A 223 -8.11 26.61 -18.08
C PHE A 223 -8.46 28.06 -17.78
N ASN A 224 -8.96 28.34 -16.57
CA ASN A 224 -9.31 29.71 -16.17
C ASN A 224 -8.05 30.58 -16.05
N PHE A 225 -6.94 30.06 -15.53
CA PHE A 225 -5.67 30.79 -15.44
C PHE A 225 -5.09 31.16 -16.82
N ILE A 226 -5.10 30.22 -17.77
CA ILE A 226 -4.54 30.42 -19.13
C ILE A 226 -5.48 31.24 -20.02
N CYS A 227 -6.81 31.05 -19.90
CA CYS A 227 -7.78 31.67 -20.79
C CYS A 227 -8.39 32.98 -20.25
N ALA A 228 -8.30 33.27 -18.94
CA ALA A 228 -8.74 34.56 -18.40
C ALA A 228 -8.10 35.80 -19.08
N PRO A 229 -6.80 35.81 -19.47
CA PRO A 229 -6.23 36.94 -20.18
C PRO A 229 -6.70 37.07 -21.65
N LEU A 230 -7.26 36.02 -22.26
CA LEU A 230 -7.72 36.04 -23.66
C LEU A 230 -9.18 36.50 -23.82
N PHE A 231 -10.01 36.33 -22.78
CA PHE A 231 -11.44 36.70 -22.79
C PHE A 231 -11.77 37.95 -21.96
N ARG A 232 -10.80 38.83 -21.69
CA ARG A 232 -11.11 40.21 -21.31
C ARG A 232 -11.80 40.89 -22.51
N ILE A 233 -13.13 40.81 -22.52
CA ILE A 233 -13.99 41.63 -23.36
C ILE A 233 -13.65 43.09 -23.01
N PRO A 234 -13.16 43.91 -23.97
CA PRO A 234 -13.06 45.34 -23.75
C PRO A 234 -14.48 45.89 -23.56
N THR A 235 -14.59 46.73 -22.53
CA THR A 235 -15.76 47.51 -22.09
C THR A 235 -16.76 47.89 -23.18
#